data_AF-A0A1I5WY04-F1
#
_entry.id   AF-A0A1I5WY04-F1
#
_cell.length_a   1.000
_cell.length_b   1.000
_cell.length_c   1.000
_cell.angle_alpha   90.00
_cell.angle_beta   90.00
_cell.angle_gamma   90.00
#
_symmetry.space_group_name_H-M   'P 1'
#
loop_
_entity.id
_entity.type
_entity.pdbx_description
1 polymer ?
#
loop_
_entity_poly.entity_id
_entity_poly.type
_entity_poly.pdbx_seq_one_letter_code
_entity_poly.pdbx_strand_id
1 'polypeptide(L)'
;MALKDLIQQARAKYGQTPCILLSACLPTGEKPMELFITDEHTEHYLALQAGGDSDRGLITGLIGGIGGAMLLFCALVMALFSGKWGLVPSMLWICIPALVIPCLWEISRPLPLPILFNRRTREVYFDHNGELYHTPWDGIQAIACEFQLVGPYTAGMNNASLEVLVRRLGEPDNTLMVSLGAPMGKTLAMQKGFWEYLRAYMNNGPWFDKDGNHSESDAFVKSQLAAHIKPTGFLAHSRQVIAEEKAAAGGKNYLSGTDFVLLLGDLFFYPSNWIQEFTYNVARRRSRNRWPQIVVERLQPDGPTARLIDLERERGLDV
;
A
#
# COMPACT_ATOMS: atom_id res chain seq x y z
N MET A 1 -2.40 -18.61 22.32
CA MET A 1 -3.52 -19.15 21.50
C MET A 1 -3.06 -20.40 20.78
N ALA A 2 -3.82 -21.49 20.82
CA ALA A 2 -3.43 -22.74 20.17
C ALA A 2 -3.73 -22.70 18.66
N LEU A 3 -2.93 -23.38 17.86
CA LEU A 3 -3.08 -23.46 16.40
C LEU A 3 -4.51 -23.84 15.93
N LYS A 4 -5.20 -24.64 16.75
CA LYS A 4 -6.58 -25.08 16.50
C LYS A 4 -7.58 -23.92 16.55
N ASP A 5 -7.36 -22.95 17.45
CA ASP A 5 -8.25 -21.81 17.64
C ASP A 5 -8.17 -20.85 16.45
N LEU A 6 -6.97 -20.67 15.89
CA LEU A 6 -6.74 -19.87 14.69
C LEU A 6 -7.46 -20.42 13.45
N ILE A 7 -7.34 -21.73 13.21
CA ILE A 7 -8.05 -22.38 12.11
C ILE A 7 -9.57 -22.32 12.33
N GLN A 8 -10.03 -22.43 13.57
CA GLN A 8 -11.45 -22.34 13.92
C GLN A 8 -12.00 -20.92 13.73
N GLN A 9 -11.24 -19.87 14.09
CA GLN A 9 -11.58 -18.47 13.81
C GLN A 9 -11.61 -18.18 12.32
N ALA A 10 -10.62 -18.64 11.56
CA ALA A 10 -10.60 -18.49 10.11
C ALA A 10 -11.79 -19.20 9.45
N ARG A 11 -12.15 -20.41 9.91
CA ARG A 11 -13.35 -21.13 9.45
C ARG A 11 -14.65 -20.44 9.83
N ALA A 12 -14.73 -19.82 10.99
CA ALA A 12 -15.91 -19.05 11.39
C ALA A 12 -16.09 -17.79 10.52
N LYS A 13 -14.99 -17.17 10.09
CA LYS A 13 -14.97 -15.93 9.30
C LYS A 13 -15.16 -16.16 7.80
N TYR A 14 -14.52 -17.18 7.23
CA TYR A 14 -14.48 -17.44 5.78
C TYR A 14 -15.25 -18.70 5.35
N GLY A 15 -15.74 -19.51 6.28
CA GLY A 15 -16.45 -20.75 5.99
C GLY A 15 -15.50 -21.93 5.71
N GLN A 16 -15.93 -22.88 4.87
CA GLN A 16 -15.14 -24.05 4.46
C GLN A 16 -14.14 -23.75 3.32
N THR A 17 -13.69 -22.52 3.23
CA THR A 17 -12.73 -22.08 2.22
C THR A 17 -11.35 -22.70 2.43
N PRO A 18 -10.57 -22.91 1.35
CA PRO A 18 -9.20 -23.36 1.46
C PRO A 18 -8.37 -22.32 2.20
N CYS A 19 -8.00 -22.66 3.43
CA CYS A 19 -7.12 -21.87 4.30
C CYS A 19 -5.83 -22.65 4.54
N ILE A 20 -4.70 -21.97 4.38
CA ILE A 20 -3.36 -22.54 4.61
C ILE A 20 -2.69 -21.75 5.72
N LEU A 21 -2.14 -22.47 6.68
CA LEU A 21 -1.28 -21.90 7.70
C LEU A 21 0.11 -21.65 7.12
N LEU A 22 0.60 -20.44 7.34
CA LEU A 22 1.91 -19.97 6.96
C LEU A 22 2.70 -19.64 8.23
N SER A 23 3.99 -19.95 8.22
CA SER A 23 4.92 -19.66 9.31
C SER A 23 6.21 -19.09 8.74
N ALA A 24 6.99 -18.38 9.56
CA ALA A 24 8.26 -17.81 9.11
C ALA A 24 9.33 -18.86 8.75
N CYS A 25 9.24 -20.06 9.34
CA CYS A 25 10.26 -21.11 9.22
C CYS A 25 10.04 -22.04 8.02
N LEU A 26 8.80 -22.13 7.52
CA LEU A 26 8.43 -23.06 6.45
C LEU A 26 8.29 -22.32 5.12
N PRO A 27 9.04 -22.72 4.08
CA PRO A 27 8.80 -22.20 2.73
C PRO A 27 7.47 -22.72 2.19
N THR A 28 6.81 -21.90 1.38
CA THR A 28 5.52 -22.18 0.75
C THR A 28 5.64 -22.88 -0.60
N GLY A 29 6.86 -22.92 -1.16
CA GLY A 29 7.15 -23.47 -2.50
C GLY A 29 6.88 -22.50 -3.65
N GLU A 30 6.34 -21.32 -3.38
CA GLU A 30 6.14 -20.25 -4.36
C GLU A 30 7.38 -19.33 -4.45
N LYS A 31 7.43 -18.50 -5.49
CA LYS A 31 8.47 -17.49 -5.65
C LYS A 31 8.08 -16.17 -4.96
N PRO A 32 9.05 -15.41 -4.42
CA PRO A 32 8.80 -14.07 -3.89
C PRO A 32 8.11 -13.17 -4.92
N MET A 33 6.97 -12.60 -4.54
CA MET A 33 6.18 -11.71 -5.39
C MET A 33 5.64 -10.55 -4.55
N GLU A 34 5.89 -9.32 -5.00
CA GLU A 34 5.29 -8.13 -4.40
C GLU A 34 3.87 -7.96 -4.94
N LEU A 35 2.92 -7.54 -4.09
CA LEU A 35 1.49 -7.43 -4.44
C LEU A 35 0.96 -6.00 -4.43
N PHE A 36 1.82 -5.03 -4.68
CA PHE A 36 1.55 -3.59 -4.73
C PHE A 36 1.06 -3.00 -3.40
N ILE A 37 1.47 -3.61 -2.28
CA ILE A 37 1.07 -3.19 -0.92
C ILE A 37 2.25 -2.52 -0.20
N THR A 38 3.47 -2.72 -0.69
CA THR A 38 4.68 -2.17 -0.07
C THR A 38 4.72 -0.66 -0.27
N ASP A 39 4.68 0.08 0.84
CA ASP A 39 4.73 1.56 0.84
C ASP A 39 6.20 2.04 0.92
N GLU A 40 7.01 1.42 1.79
CA GLU A 40 8.45 1.68 1.89
C GLU A 40 9.24 0.38 2.06
N HIS A 41 10.27 0.20 1.25
CA HIS A 41 11.24 -0.89 1.37
C HIS A 41 12.61 -0.31 1.67
N THR A 42 13.13 -0.55 2.87
CA THR A 42 14.45 -0.07 3.30
C THR A 42 15.33 -1.22 3.79
N GLU A 43 16.58 -0.93 4.14
CA GLU A 43 17.49 -1.94 4.68
C GLU A 43 17.07 -2.47 6.08
N HIS A 44 16.37 -1.64 6.85
CA HIS A 44 16.09 -1.90 8.26
C HIS A 44 14.61 -2.22 8.53
N TYR A 45 13.70 -1.59 7.80
CA TYR A 45 12.26 -1.82 7.94
C TYR A 45 11.54 -1.86 6.59
N LEU A 46 10.46 -2.63 6.57
CA LEU A 46 9.51 -2.71 5.48
C LEU A 46 8.16 -2.21 6.00
N ALA A 47 7.55 -1.26 5.29
CA ALA A 47 6.24 -0.70 5.63
C ALA A 47 5.22 -1.14 4.59
N LEU A 48 4.14 -1.78 5.05
CA LEU A 48 3.00 -2.15 4.23
C LEU A 48 1.85 -1.17 4.44
N GLN A 49 1.15 -0.84 3.36
CA GLN A 49 -0.02 0.02 3.42
C GLN A 49 -1.16 -0.69 4.19
N ALA A 50 -1.67 -0.05 5.25
CA ALA A 50 -2.87 -0.51 5.94
C ALA A 50 -4.08 -0.32 5.02
N GLY A 51 -4.93 -1.35 4.90
CA GLY A 51 -6.06 -1.34 3.98
C GLY A 51 -7.04 -0.18 4.23
N GLY A 52 -7.52 0.43 3.15
CA GLY A 52 -8.64 1.39 3.18
C GLY A 52 -8.33 2.83 2.73
N ASP A 53 -7.06 3.24 2.66
CA ASP A 53 -6.69 4.65 2.46
C ASP A 53 -5.85 4.93 1.19
N SER A 54 -5.85 4.02 0.21
CA SER A 54 -5.26 4.25 -1.14
C SER A 54 -5.92 5.42 -1.89
N ASP A 55 -7.17 5.71 -1.53
CA ASP A 55 -8.00 6.70 -2.21
C ASP A 55 -7.81 8.11 -1.62
N ARG A 56 -6.86 8.28 -0.69
CA ARG A 56 -6.57 9.58 -0.10
C ARG A 56 -5.97 10.51 -1.14
N GLY A 57 -6.53 11.71 -1.22
CA GLY A 57 -6.25 12.73 -2.21
C GLY A 57 -7.19 12.67 -3.41
N LEU A 58 -8.07 11.66 -3.54
CA LEU A 58 -8.99 11.52 -4.68
C LEU A 58 -10.03 12.63 -4.72
N ILE A 59 -10.63 12.99 -3.57
CA ILE A 59 -11.64 14.06 -3.52
C ILE A 59 -10.98 15.40 -3.84
N THR A 60 -9.81 15.66 -3.25
CA THR A 60 -9.00 16.86 -3.54
C THR A 60 -8.57 16.92 -5.01
N GLY A 61 -8.14 15.80 -5.59
CA GLY A 61 -7.76 15.71 -7.01
C GLY A 61 -8.96 15.92 -7.94
N LEU A 62 -10.11 15.35 -7.63
CA LEU A 62 -11.33 15.48 -8.44
C LEU A 62 -11.92 16.89 -8.38
N ILE A 63 -12.13 17.43 -7.18
CA ILE A 63 -12.77 18.75 -6.98
C ILE A 63 -11.78 19.87 -7.29
N GLY A 64 -10.60 19.83 -6.66
CA GLY A 64 -9.59 20.88 -6.76
C GLY A 64 -8.75 20.79 -8.02
N GLY A 65 -8.37 19.58 -8.43
CA GLY A 65 -7.60 19.33 -9.65
C GLY A 65 -8.45 19.46 -10.91
N ILE A 66 -9.31 18.47 -11.18
CA ILE A 66 -10.12 18.43 -12.41
C ILE A 66 -11.16 19.56 -12.41
N GLY A 67 -11.95 19.67 -11.34
CA GLY A 67 -13.00 20.69 -11.23
C GLY A 67 -12.42 22.10 -11.34
N GLY A 68 -11.34 22.39 -10.61
CA GLY A 68 -10.62 23.66 -10.69
C GLY A 68 -10.03 23.95 -12.07
N ALA A 69 -9.34 22.97 -12.67
CA ALA A 69 -8.74 23.14 -14.00
C ALA A 69 -9.81 23.35 -15.09
N MET A 70 -10.92 22.63 -15.04
CA MET A 70 -12.04 22.79 -15.99
C MET A 70 -12.69 24.17 -15.86
N LEU A 71 -12.90 24.65 -14.63
CA LEU A 71 -13.48 25.99 -14.40
C LEU A 71 -12.55 27.09 -14.92
N LEU A 72 -11.24 26.98 -14.70
CA LEU A 72 -10.25 27.93 -15.24
C LEU A 72 -10.16 27.86 -16.75
N PHE A 73 -10.21 26.67 -17.34
CA PHE A 73 -10.22 26.49 -18.79
C PHE A 73 -11.46 27.14 -19.42
N CYS A 74 -12.66 26.89 -18.86
CA CYS A 74 -13.90 27.54 -19.31
C CYS A 74 -13.83 29.07 -19.18
N ALA A 75 -13.24 29.58 -18.08
CA ALA A 75 -13.05 31.02 -17.89
C ALA A 75 -12.14 31.63 -18.96
N LEU A 76 -11.05 30.93 -19.30
CA LEU A 76 -10.10 31.35 -20.33
C LEU A 76 -10.75 31.36 -21.72
N VAL A 77 -11.51 30.31 -22.06
CA VAL A 77 -12.26 30.23 -23.32
C VAL A 77 -13.27 31.38 -23.41
N MET A 78 -14.04 31.65 -22.36
CA MET A 78 -14.97 32.78 -22.36
C MET A 78 -14.26 34.14 -22.42
N ALA A 79 -13.09 34.28 -21.81
CA ALA A 79 -12.29 35.50 -21.93
C ALA A 79 -11.79 35.73 -23.37
N LEU A 80 -11.33 34.66 -24.04
CA LEU A 80 -10.84 34.72 -25.42
C LEU A 80 -11.94 34.96 -26.45
N PHE A 81 -13.08 34.27 -26.34
CA PHE A 81 -14.17 34.37 -27.33
C PHE A 81 -15.18 35.49 -27.04
N SER A 82 -15.42 35.82 -25.77
CA SER A 82 -16.43 36.83 -25.36
C SER A 82 -15.83 38.11 -24.76
N GLY A 83 -14.50 38.22 -24.68
CA GLY A 83 -13.80 39.39 -24.12
C GLY A 83 -13.97 39.61 -22.61
N LYS A 84 -14.56 38.64 -21.89
CA LYS A 84 -14.94 38.75 -20.46
C LYS A 84 -13.77 38.40 -19.53
N TRP A 85 -12.70 39.18 -19.57
CA TRP A 85 -11.50 38.96 -18.74
C TRP A 85 -11.76 39.03 -17.23
N GLY A 86 -12.80 39.75 -16.77
CA GLY A 86 -13.18 39.82 -15.35
C GLY A 86 -13.64 38.49 -14.73
N LEU A 87 -13.96 37.49 -15.57
CA LEU A 87 -14.39 36.18 -15.10
C LEU A 87 -13.22 35.31 -14.64
N VAL A 88 -12.01 35.53 -15.16
CA VAL A 88 -10.81 34.75 -14.80
C VAL A 88 -10.40 34.95 -13.33
N PRO A 89 -10.27 36.19 -12.80
CA PRO A 89 -10.01 36.41 -11.37
C PRO A 89 -11.12 35.84 -10.50
N SER A 90 -12.39 35.99 -10.91
CA SER A 90 -13.54 35.50 -10.16
C SER A 90 -13.53 33.98 -10.02
N MET A 91 -13.12 33.25 -11.06
CA MET A 91 -12.99 31.80 -11.02
C MET A 91 -11.78 31.33 -10.21
N LEU A 92 -10.66 32.07 -10.23
CA LEU A 92 -9.52 31.79 -9.35
C LEU A 92 -9.90 31.85 -7.87
N TRP A 93 -10.72 32.83 -7.47
CA TRP A 93 -11.24 32.95 -6.11
C TRP A 93 -12.11 31.76 -5.67
N ILE A 94 -12.73 31.04 -6.60
CA ILE A 94 -13.51 29.82 -6.32
C ILE A 94 -12.62 28.58 -6.34
N CYS A 95 -11.69 28.50 -7.30
CA CYS A 95 -10.82 27.35 -7.48
C CYS A 95 -9.84 27.17 -6.30
N ILE A 96 -9.31 28.26 -5.75
CA ILE A 96 -8.36 28.20 -4.64
C ILE A 96 -9.00 27.55 -3.39
N PRO A 97 -10.15 28.00 -2.87
CA PRO A 97 -10.83 27.32 -1.76
C PRO A 97 -11.24 25.88 -2.09
N ALA A 98 -11.70 25.63 -3.32
CA ALA A 98 -12.11 24.28 -3.76
C ALA A 98 -10.94 23.28 -3.77
N LEU A 99 -9.70 23.74 -3.96
CA LEU A 99 -8.50 22.93 -3.82
C LEU A 99 -8.01 22.85 -2.37
N VAL A 100 -7.92 23.99 -1.69
CA VAL A 100 -7.27 24.08 -0.37
C VAL A 100 -8.13 23.45 0.73
N ILE A 101 -9.45 23.64 0.73
CA ILE A 101 -10.32 23.14 1.80
C ILE A 101 -10.33 21.61 1.86
N PRO A 102 -10.59 20.88 0.75
CA PRO A 102 -10.50 19.41 0.76
C PRO A 102 -9.09 18.93 1.07
N CYS A 103 -8.06 19.57 0.52
CA CYS A 103 -6.66 19.18 0.76
C CYS A 103 -6.31 19.25 2.25
N LEU A 104 -6.63 20.37 2.91
CA LEU A 104 -6.38 20.53 4.34
C LEU A 104 -7.19 19.54 5.18
N TRP A 105 -8.45 19.30 4.82
CA TRP A 105 -9.29 18.34 5.52
C TRP A 105 -8.73 16.91 5.41
N GLU A 106 -8.35 16.47 4.21
CA GLU A 106 -7.77 15.15 3.98
C GLU A 106 -6.40 14.97 4.64
N ILE A 107 -5.55 16.00 4.65
CA ILE A 107 -4.25 16.01 5.35
C ILE A 107 -4.42 16.02 6.87
N SER A 108 -5.48 16.66 7.38
CA SER A 108 -5.73 16.75 8.82
C SER A 108 -6.25 15.44 9.41
N ARG A 109 -7.00 14.66 8.63
CA ARG A 109 -7.52 13.37 9.08
C ARG A 109 -6.36 12.43 9.41
N PRO A 110 -6.52 11.55 10.40
CA PRO A 110 -5.51 10.53 10.64
C PRO A 110 -5.47 9.52 9.49
N LEU A 111 -4.27 9.22 8.98
CA LEU A 111 -4.01 8.02 8.18
C LEU A 111 -3.76 6.86 9.16
N PRO A 112 -4.34 5.66 8.95
CA PRO A 112 -3.98 4.48 9.71
C PRO A 112 -2.48 4.24 9.56
N LEU A 113 -1.86 3.75 10.63
CA LEU A 113 -0.42 3.52 10.62
C LEU A 113 -0.12 2.29 9.74
N PRO A 114 0.96 2.35 8.92
CA PRO A 114 1.35 1.23 8.06
C PRO A 114 1.76 0.02 8.91
N ILE A 115 1.62 -1.19 8.42
CA ILE A 115 2.14 -2.36 9.14
C ILE A 115 3.66 -2.37 8.97
N LEU A 116 4.41 -2.38 10.07
CA LEU A 116 5.87 -2.29 10.03
C LEU A 116 6.50 -3.64 10.32
N PHE A 117 7.43 -4.04 9.46
CA PHE A 117 8.28 -5.21 9.67
C PHE A 117 9.69 -4.71 9.93
N ASN A 118 10.14 -4.81 11.18
CA ASN A 118 11.50 -4.43 11.57
C ASN A 118 12.42 -5.64 11.43
N ARG A 119 13.38 -5.55 10.51
CA ARG A 119 14.34 -6.62 10.26
C ARG A 119 15.36 -6.76 11.38
N ARG A 120 15.78 -5.65 12.01
CA ARG A 120 16.82 -5.65 13.05
C ARG A 120 16.35 -6.36 14.32
N THR A 121 15.15 -6.03 14.79
CA THR A 121 14.54 -6.69 15.96
C THR A 121 13.85 -8.00 15.60
N ARG A 122 13.58 -8.25 14.30
CA ARG A 122 12.76 -9.36 13.80
C ARG A 122 11.36 -9.33 14.43
N GLU A 123 10.72 -8.17 14.42
CA GLU A 123 9.37 -7.95 14.96
C GLU A 123 8.46 -7.28 13.95
N VAL A 124 7.17 -7.58 14.04
CA VAL A 124 6.12 -6.91 13.27
C VAL A 124 5.33 -6.02 14.23
N TYR A 125 5.15 -4.75 13.86
CA TYR A 125 4.38 -3.78 14.61
C TYR A 125 3.11 -3.40 13.84
N PHE A 126 2.01 -3.31 14.57
CA PHE A 126 0.73 -2.87 14.08
C PHE A 126 0.08 -1.97 15.12
N ASP A 127 -0.56 -0.89 14.68
CA ASP A 127 -1.36 -0.04 15.58
C ASP A 127 -2.83 -0.17 15.20
N HIS A 128 -3.64 -0.51 16.18
CA HIS A 128 -5.09 -0.50 16.05
C HIS A 128 -5.69 0.53 17.01
N ASN A 129 -6.23 1.62 16.47
CA ASN A 129 -6.92 2.67 17.24
C ASN A 129 -6.08 3.29 18.38
N GLY A 130 -4.75 3.38 18.21
CA GLY A 130 -3.82 3.92 19.22
C GLY A 130 -3.27 2.87 20.19
N GLU A 131 -3.66 1.60 20.03
CA GLU A 131 -3.12 0.48 20.79
C GLU A 131 -2.04 -0.24 19.96
N LEU A 132 -0.86 -0.41 20.56
CA LEU A 132 0.28 -1.05 19.90
C LEU A 132 0.18 -2.57 20.03
N TYR A 133 0.16 -3.22 18.87
CA TYR A 133 0.26 -4.66 18.72
C TYR A 133 1.63 -5.02 18.14
N HIS A 134 2.19 -6.14 18.60
CA HIS A 134 3.45 -6.67 18.12
C HIS A 134 3.44 -8.19 18.06
N THR A 135 4.33 -8.75 17.25
CA THR A 135 4.60 -10.19 17.24
C THR A 135 6.04 -10.45 16.77
N PRO A 136 6.76 -11.39 17.40
CA PRO A 136 8.09 -11.78 16.94
C PRO A 136 7.98 -12.56 15.63
N TRP A 137 8.83 -12.24 14.66
CA TRP A 137 8.87 -12.89 13.36
C TRP A 137 9.15 -14.39 13.47
N ASP A 138 10.05 -14.80 14.35
CA ASP A 138 10.46 -16.21 14.50
C ASP A 138 9.30 -17.14 14.92
N GLY A 139 8.27 -16.59 15.58
CA GLY A 139 7.07 -17.31 16.04
C GLY A 139 5.80 -16.89 15.33
N ILE A 140 5.89 -16.12 14.24
CA ILE A 140 4.74 -15.55 13.57
C ILE A 140 3.86 -16.65 12.95
N GLN A 141 2.56 -16.54 13.18
CA GLN A 141 1.57 -17.40 12.56
C GLN A 141 0.72 -16.54 11.64
N ALA A 142 0.66 -16.95 10.38
CA ALA A 142 -0.14 -16.30 9.36
C ALA A 142 -1.11 -17.30 8.74
N ILE A 143 -2.25 -16.83 8.26
CA ILE A 143 -3.25 -17.64 7.58
C ILE A 143 -3.55 -16.97 6.25
N ALA A 144 -3.42 -17.74 5.17
CA ALA A 144 -3.90 -17.35 3.86
C ALA A 144 -5.19 -18.11 3.56
N CYS A 145 -6.30 -17.39 3.36
CA CYS A 145 -7.60 -17.96 2.99
C CYS A 145 -8.08 -17.40 1.66
N GLU A 146 -8.50 -18.27 0.76
CA GLU A 146 -9.13 -17.89 -0.50
C GLU A 146 -10.64 -18.05 -0.42
N PHE A 147 -11.38 -17.01 -0.76
CA PHE A 147 -12.83 -16.94 -0.68
C PHE A 147 -13.39 -16.19 -1.88
N GLN A 148 -14.58 -16.59 -2.34
CA GLN A 148 -15.25 -15.95 -3.45
C GLN A 148 -16.31 -14.99 -2.92
N LEU A 149 -16.25 -13.73 -3.34
CA LEU A 149 -17.31 -12.76 -3.02
C LEU A 149 -18.29 -12.69 -4.19
N VAL A 150 -19.48 -13.23 -3.99
CA VAL A 150 -20.60 -13.11 -4.92
C VAL A 150 -21.45 -11.91 -4.51
N GLY A 151 -21.31 -10.83 -5.26
CA GLY A 151 -22.11 -9.62 -5.12
C GLY A 151 -22.79 -9.27 -6.45
N PRO A 152 -23.85 -8.45 -6.42
CA PRO A 152 -24.60 -8.07 -7.61
C PRO A 152 -23.75 -7.37 -8.69
N TYR A 153 -22.60 -6.79 -8.29
CA TYR A 153 -21.67 -6.10 -9.19
C TYR A 153 -20.30 -6.80 -9.34
N THR A 154 -20.03 -7.89 -8.62
CA THR A 154 -18.71 -8.54 -8.59
C THR A 154 -18.64 -9.87 -9.32
N ALA A 155 -19.74 -10.34 -9.91
CA ALA A 155 -19.82 -11.52 -10.80
C ALA A 155 -19.05 -12.78 -10.33
N GLY A 156 -18.86 -12.95 -9.01
CA GLY A 156 -18.08 -14.05 -8.44
C GLY A 156 -16.57 -13.88 -8.55
N MET A 157 -16.03 -12.77 -8.06
CA MET A 157 -14.58 -12.53 -8.03
C MET A 157 -13.89 -13.32 -6.92
N ASN A 158 -12.78 -13.98 -7.27
CA ASN A 158 -11.91 -14.66 -6.31
C ASN A 158 -11.10 -13.63 -5.51
N ASN A 159 -11.04 -13.85 -4.20
CA ASN A 159 -10.29 -13.01 -3.28
C ASN A 159 -9.48 -13.90 -2.36
N ALA A 160 -8.31 -13.43 -1.95
CA ALA A 160 -7.50 -14.14 -0.99
C ALA A 160 -7.00 -13.15 0.05
N SER A 161 -7.26 -13.43 1.32
CA SER A 161 -6.75 -12.65 2.46
C SER A 161 -5.53 -13.35 3.05
N LEU A 162 -4.50 -12.57 3.37
CA LEU A 162 -3.36 -13.00 4.18
C LEU A 162 -3.43 -12.26 5.51
N GLU A 163 -3.64 -13.00 6.59
CA GLU A 163 -3.80 -12.46 7.93
C GLU A 163 -2.70 -12.94 8.86
N VAL A 164 -2.18 -12.07 9.71
CA VAL A 164 -1.15 -12.36 10.71
C VAL A 164 -1.74 -12.22 12.10
N LEU A 165 -1.35 -13.13 13.00
CA LEU A 165 -1.67 -13.02 14.42
C LEU A 165 -0.69 -12.07 15.13
N VAL A 166 -1.22 -11.00 15.71
CA VAL A 166 -0.47 -10.03 16.54
C VAL A 166 -1.05 -9.97 17.95
N ARG A 167 -0.23 -9.57 18.92
CA ARG A 167 -0.62 -9.46 20.34
C ARG A 167 -0.47 -8.04 20.84
N ARG A 168 -1.32 -7.61 21.77
CA ARG A 168 -1.22 -6.27 22.35
C ARG A 168 -0.01 -6.17 23.28
N LEU A 169 0.72 -5.06 23.19
CA LEU A 169 1.82 -4.76 24.10
C LEU A 169 1.30 -4.64 25.55
N GLY A 170 1.82 -5.44 26.46
CA GLY A 170 1.46 -5.49 27.88
C GLY A 170 0.26 -6.39 28.22
N GLU A 171 -0.48 -6.88 27.22
CA GLU A 171 -1.66 -7.74 27.40
C GLU A 171 -1.59 -8.94 26.43
N PRO A 172 -0.84 -10.00 26.78
CA PRO A 172 -0.56 -11.11 25.85
C PRO A 172 -1.81 -11.91 25.44
N ASP A 173 -2.88 -11.86 26.25
CA ASP A 173 -4.17 -12.52 25.97
C ASP A 173 -4.98 -11.80 24.87
N ASN A 174 -4.72 -10.51 24.65
CA ASN A 174 -5.43 -9.73 23.64
C ASN A 174 -4.74 -9.89 22.27
N THR A 175 -5.19 -10.89 21.51
CA THR A 175 -4.65 -11.22 20.19
C THR A 175 -5.60 -10.80 19.07
N LEU A 176 -5.06 -10.27 17.97
CA LEU A 176 -5.82 -9.79 16.82
C LEU A 176 -5.28 -10.43 15.53
N MET A 177 -6.19 -10.80 14.62
CA MET A 177 -5.83 -11.18 13.24
C MET A 177 -5.85 -9.96 12.34
N VAL A 178 -4.70 -9.60 11.78
CA VAL A 178 -4.50 -8.40 10.96
C VAL A 178 -4.29 -8.79 9.51
N SER A 179 -5.12 -8.27 8.61
CA SER A 179 -4.94 -8.48 7.18
C SER A 179 -3.79 -7.63 6.65
N LEU A 180 -2.84 -8.25 5.95
CA LEU A 180 -1.65 -7.60 5.39
C LEU A 180 -1.91 -6.82 4.10
N GLY A 181 -3.17 -6.68 3.67
CA GLY A 181 -3.56 -5.83 2.55
C GLY A 181 -4.92 -6.19 1.97
N ALA A 182 -5.36 -5.47 0.94
CA ALA A 182 -6.67 -5.71 0.33
C ALA A 182 -6.74 -7.13 -0.29
N PRO A 183 -7.79 -7.92 0.02
CA PRO A 183 -7.92 -9.29 -0.47
C PRO A 183 -8.42 -9.38 -1.92
N MET A 184 -8.86 -8.26 -2.50
CA MET A 184 -9.63 -8.21 -3.73
C MET A 184 -8.82 -8.64 -4.97
N GLY A 185 -9.35 -9.56 -5.77
CA GLY A 185 -8.74 -9.98 -7.04
C GLY A 185 -7.44 -10.77 -6.91
N LYS A 186 -7.13 -11.28 -5.72
CA LYS A 186 -5.92 -12.07 -5.43
C LYS A 186 -6.25 -13.55 -5.30
N THR A 187 -5.30 -14.39 -5.70
CA THR A 187 -5.37 -15.84 -5.52
C THR A 187 -4.55 -16.29 -4.32
N LEU A 188 -4.76 -17.53 -3.88
CA LEU A 188 -3.97 -18.12 -2.81
C LEU A 188 -2.48 -18.20 -3.15
N ALA A 189 -2.15 -18.49 -4.41
CA ALA A 189 -0.75 -18.54 -4.89
C ALA A 189 -0.08 -17.16 -4.80
N MET A 190 -0.79 -16.09 -5.17
CA MET A 190 -0.29 -14.72 -5.03
C MET A 190 0.01 -14.39 -3.56
N GLN A 191 -0.90 -14.73 -2.64
CA GLN A 191 -0.69 -14.48 -1.21
C GLN A 191 0.48 -15.28 -0.62
N LYS A 192 0.69 -16.52 -1.08
CA LYS A 192 1.89 -17.29 -0.74
C LYS A 192 3.17 -16.65 -1.29
N GLY A 193 3.15 -16.19 -2.54
CA GLY A 193 4.29 -15.46 -3.13
C GLY A 193 4.62 -14.18 -2.37
N PHE A 194 3.60 -13.48 -1.86
CA PHE A 194 3.80 -12.33 -0.98
C PHE A 194 4.36 -12.71 0.38
N TRP A 195 3.90 -13.81 0.97
CA TRP A 195 4.51 -14.33 2.19
C TRP A 195 6.00 -14.67 1.98
N GLU A 196 6.36 -15.24 0.83
CA GLU A 196 7.77 -15.50 0.48
C GLU A 196 8.57 -14.22 0.29
N TYR A 197 7.96 -13.16 -0.24
CA TYR A 197 8.58 -11.83 -0.31
C TYR A 197 8.92 -11.30 1.09
N LEU A 198 7.97 -11.37 2.03
CA LEU A 198 8.20 -10.99 3.42
C LEU A 198 9.24 -11.88 4.10
N ARG A 199 9.21 -13.19 3.83
CA ARG A 199 10.16 -14.16 4.37
C ARG A 199 11.57 -13.93 3.85
N ALA A 200 11.74 -13.68 2.56
CA ALA A 200 13.04 -13.35 1.96
C ALA A 200 13.60 -12.05 2.57
N TYR A 201 12.75 -11.03 2.72
CA TYR A 201 13.12 -9.77 3.37
C TYR A 201 13.61 -9.97 4.83
N MET A 202 12.83 -10.68 5.64
CA MET A 202 13.10 -10.86 7.07
C MET A 202 14.22 -11.86 7.37
N ASN A 203 14.35 -12.94 6.58
CA ASN A 203 15.32 -14.00 6.82
C ASN A 203 16.62 -13.82 6.04
N ASN A 204 16.55 -13.46 4.78
CA ASN A 204 17.70 -13.51 3.88
C ASN A 204 18.34 -12.13 3.65
N GLY A 205 17.60 -11.04 3.85
CA GLY A 205 18.15 -9.70 3.75
C GLY A 205 17.22 -8.71 3.05
N PRO A 206 17.56 -7.42 3.07
CA PRO A 206 16.74 -6.40 2.41
C PRO A 206 16.68 -6.62 0.90
N TRP A 207 17.75 -7.18 0.33
CA TRP A 207 17.89 -7.44 -1.09
C TRP A 207 17.99 -8.95 -1.32
N PHE A 208 17.18 -9.45 -2.24
CA PHE A 208 17.09 -10.86 -2.58
C PHE A 208 16.83 -11.06 -4.06
N ASP A 209 17.09 -12.27 -4.54
CA ASP A 209 16.89 -12.67 -5.93
C ASP A 209 15.49 -13.26 -6.19
N LYS A 210 15.26 -13.74 -7.42
CA LYS A 210 13.99 -14.33 -7.87
C LYS A 210 13.59 -15.61 -7.13
N ASP A 211 14.56 -16.27 -6.50
CA ASP A 211 14.34 -17.51 -5.76
C ASP A 211 14.31 -17.24 -4.24
N GLY A 212 14.43 -15.97 -3.85
CA GLY A 212 14.36 -15.50 -2.48
C GLY A 212 15.68 -15.57 -1.73
N ASN A 213 16.79 -15.91 -2.38
CA ASN A 213 18.11 -15.95 -1.73
C ASN A 213 18.68 -14.54 -1.57
N HIS A 214 19.58 -14.37 -0.60
CA HIS A 214 20.26 -13.10 -0.41
C HIS A 214 21.01 -12.66 -1.67
N SER A 215 20.86 -11.39 -2.03
CA SER A 215 21.55 -10.74 -3.13
C SER A 215 22.17 -9.44 -2.62
N GLU A 216 23.35 -9.06 -3.10
CA GLU A 216 23.90 -7.73 -2.84
C GLU A 216 23.24 -6.65 -3.71
N SER A 217 22.62 -7.06 -4.83
CA SER A 217 21.96 -6.17 -5.77
C SER A 217 20.48 -5.99 -5.45
N ASP A 218 20.01 -4.75 -5.49
CA ASP A 218 18.61 -4.35 -5.30
C ASP A 218 17.76 -4.43 -6.60
N ALA A 219 18.34 -4.89 -7.71
CA ALA A 219 17.71 -4.86 -9.02
C ALA A 219 16.38 -5.63 -9.09
N PHE A 220 16.31 -6.83 -8.49
CA PHE A 220 15.08 -7.62 -8.48
C PHE A 220 13.98 -6.95 -7.66
N VAL A 221 14.30 -6.53 -6.43
CA VAL A 221 13.35 -5.83 -5.55
C VAL A 221 12.84 -4.54 -6.20
N LYS A 222 13.75 -3.73 -6.78
CA LYS A 222 13.35 -2.53 -7.53
C LYS A 222 12.47 -2.85 -8.73
N SER A 223 12.71 -3.95 -9.44
CA SER A 223 11.85 -4.36 -10.57
C SER A 223 10.44 -4.74 -10.12
N GLN A 224 10.31 -5.40 -8.96
CA GLN A 224 9.00 -5.73 -8.37
C GLN A 224 8.27 -4.47 -7.91
N LEU A 225 8.96 -3.56 -7.20
CA LEU A 225 8.38 -2.30 -6.75
C LEU A 225 8.03 -1.36 -7.91
N ALA A 226 8.82 -1.36 -9.00
CA ALA A 226 8.55 -0.55 -10.19
C ALA A 226 7.33 -1.05 -10.99
N ALA A 227 6.95 -2.32 -10.85
CA ALA A 227 5.71 -2.82 -11.42
C ALA A 227 4.47 -2.17 -10.76
N HIS A 228 4.60 -1.63 -9.55
CA HIS A 228 3.59 -0.76 -8.96
C HIS A 228 3.62 0.63 -9.63
N ILE A 229 2.82 0.81 -10.67
CA ILE A 229 2.69 2.12 -11.33
C ILE A 229 1.82 3.03 -10.47
N LYS A 230 2.43 4.09 -9.93
CA LYS A 230 1.70 5.15 -9.23
C LYS A 230 0.77 5.92 -10.17
N PRO A 231 -0.28 6.59 -9.66
CA PRO A 231 -1.18 7.41 -10.47
C PRO A 231 -0.50 8.44 -11.38
N THR A 232 0.62 9.03 -10.95
CA THR A 232 1.40 10.00 -11.75
C THR A 232 2.28 9.34 -12.81
N GLY A 233 2.60 8.05 -12.64
CA GLY A 233 3.46 7.27 -13.55
C GLY A 233 2.75 6.79 -14.82
N PHE A 234 1.41 6.73 -14.84
CA PHE A 234 0.64 6.27 -15.99
C PHE A 234 0.95 7.04 -17.27
N LEU A 235 1.05 8.37 -17.22
CA LEU A 235 1.38 9.19 -18.39
C LEU A 235 2.74 8.80 -19.01
N ALA A 236 3.74 8.54 -18.17
CA ALA A 236 5.06 8.13 -18.63
C ALA A 236 5.02 6.71 -19.22
N HIS A 237 4.31 5.80 -18.55
CA HIS A 237 4.11 4.44 -19.02
C HIS A 237 3.39 4.39 -20.37
N SER A 238 2.27 5.11 -20.53
CA SER A 238 1.53 5.20 -21.80
C SER A 238 2.40 5.75 -22.94
N ARG A 239 3.25 6.75 -22.66
CA ARG A 239 4.23 7.25 -23.65
C ARG A 239 5.28 6.20 -24.01
N GLN A 240 5.74 5.42 -23.04
CA GLN A 240 6.71 4.36 -23.28
C GLN A 240 6.13 3.24 -24.14
N VAL A 241 4.91 2.78 -23.82
CA VAL A 241 4.20 1.76 -24.62
C VAL A 241 4.05 2.22 -26.07
N ILE A 242 3.59 3.46 -26.29
CA ILE A 242 3.47 4.04 -27.64
C ILE A 242 4.84 4.10 -28.35
N ALA A 243 5.92 4.42 -27.63
CA ALA A 243 7.26 4.47 -28.21
C ALA A 243 7.77 3.07 -28.61
N GLU A 244 7.48 2.04 -27.81
CA GLU A 244 7.81 0.65 -28.08
C GLU A 244 7.03 0.11 -29.29
N GLU A 245 5.72 0.37 -29.36
CA GLU A 245 4.88 0.01 -30.50
C GLU A 245 5.31 0.75 -31.78
N LYS A 246 5.70 2.02 -31.66
CA LYS A 246 6.28 2.79 -32.76
C LYS A 246 7.55 2.16 -33.29
N ALA A 247 8.44 1.72 -32.39
CA ALA A 247 9.68 1.05 -32.78
C ALA A 247 9.38 -0.30 -33.45
N ALA A 248 8.48 -1.09 -32.89
CA ALA A 248 8.08 -2.41 -33.41
C ALA A 248 7.43 -2.32 -34.80
N ALA A 249 6.61 -1.30 -35.05
CA ALA A 249 5.92 -1.10 -36.32
C ALA A 249 6.73 -0.31 -37.37
N GLY A 250 8.01 -0.02 -37.09
CA GLY A 250 8.87 0.77 -38.00
C GLY A 250 8.32 2.18 -38.27
N GLY A 251 7.61 2.75 -37.30
CA GLY A 251 7.02 4.09 -37.38
C GLY A 251 5.69 4.20 -38.14
N LYS A 252 5.10 3.09 -38.60
CA LYS A 252 3.80 3.10 -39.33
C LYS A 252 2.69 2.52 -38.45
N ASN A 253 1.49 3.10 -38.49
CA ASN A 253 0.28 2.59 -37.83
C ASN A 253 0.46 2.12 -36.38
N TYR A 254 1.22 2.87 -35.59
CA TYR A 254 1.58 2.51 -34.21
C TYR A 254 0.67 3.11 -33.14
N LEU A 255 -0.30 3.94 -33.54
CA LEU A 255 -1.16 4.66 -32.61
C LEU A 255 -2.61 4.23 -32.85
N SER A 256 -3.13 3.40 -31.96
CA SER A 256 -4.55 3.04 -31.96
C SER A 256 -5.39 4.21 -31.44
N GLY A 257 -6.68 4.24 -31.80
CA GLY A 257 -7.63 5.18 -31.20
C GLY A 257 -7.73 5.02 -29.68
N THR A 258 -7.52 3.81 -29.18
CA THR A 258 -7.46 3.52 -27.73
C THR A 258 -6.27 4.21 -27.06
N ASP A 259 -5.09 4.16 -27.68
CA ASP A 259 -3.86 4.70 -27.09
C ASP A 259 -3.90 6.23 -27.07
N PHE A 260 -4.50 6.82 -28.10
CA PHE A 260 -4.78 8.25 -28.12
C PHE A 260 -5.72 8.66 -26.98
N VAL A 261 -6.82 7.93 -26.78
CA VAL A 261 -7.79 8.21 -25.71
C VAL A 261 -7.15 8.04 -24.33
N LEU A 262 -6.35 6.99 -24.12
CA LEU A 262 -5.63 6.76 -22.86
C LEU A 262 -4.60 7.86 -22.60
N LEU A 263 -3.79 8.22 -23.59
CA LEU A 263 -2.79 9.29 -23.46
C LEU A 263 -3.43 10.65 -23.13
N LEU A 264 -4.56 10.97 -23.78
CA LEU A 264 -5.29 12.20 -23.52
C LEU A 264 -5.95 12.19 -22.13
N GLY A 265 -6.51 11.04 -21.72
CA GLY A 265 -7.00 10.82 -20.37
C GLY A 265 -5.89 11.02 -19.34
N ASP A 266 -4.78 10.31 -19.47
CA ASP A 266 -3.63 10.41 -18.54
C ASP A 266 -3.12 11.85 -18.43
N LEU A 267 -3.04 12.59 -19.54
CA LEU A 267 -2.64 13.99 -19.54
C LEU A 267 -3.67 14.88 -18.81
N PHE A 268 -4.96 14.63 -19.03
CA PHE A 268 -6.05 15.37 -18.42
C PHE A 268 -6.14 15.12 -16.90
N PHE A 269 -5.96 13.88 -16.46
CA PHE A 269 -5.99 13.48 -15.06
C PHE A 269 -4.64 13.69 -14.34
N TYR A 270 -3.54 13.97 -15.06
CA TYR A 270 -2.22 14.15 -14.47
C TYR A 270 -2.17 15.16 -13.30
N PRO A 271 -2.76 16.37 -13.40
CA PRO A 271 -2.76 17.32 -12.29
C PRO A 271 -3.50 16.78 -11.06
N SER A 272 -4.61 16.08 -11.26
CA SER A 272 -5.37 15.43 -10.19
C SER A 272 -4.55 14.34 -9.51
N ASN A 273 -3.92 13.46 -10.30
CA ASN A 273 -3.09 12.38 -9.78
C ASN A 273 -1.88 12.91 -9.00
N TRP A 274 -1.30 14.02 -9.46
CA TRP A 274 -0.20 14.70 -8.76
C TRP A 274 -0.65 15.29 -7.42
N ILE A 275 -1.79 15.99 -7.39
CA ILE A 275 -2.38 16.53 -6.15
C ILE A 275 -2.73 15.40 -5.18
N GLN A 276 -3.27 14.30 -5.69
CA GLN A 276 -3.61 13.12 -4.91
C GLN A 276 -2.36 12.54 -4.25
N GLU A 277 -1.31 12.28 -5.03
CA GLU A 277 -0.04 11.74 -4.52
C GLU A 277 0.63 12.70 -3.52
N PHE A 278 0.59 14.01 -3.78
CA PHE A 278 1.09 15.02 -2.85
C PHE A 278 0.34 14.96 -1.51
N THR A 279 -0.99 14.95 -1.54
CA THR A 279 -1.85 14.89 -0.36
C THR A 279 -1.58 13.62 0.45
N TYR A 280 -1.46 12.47 -0.23
CA TYR A 280 -1.10 11.20 0.38
C TYR A 280 0.28 11.26 1.04
N ASN A 281 1.31 11.74 0.35
CA ASN A 281 2.67 11.82 0.87
C ASN A 281 2.78 12.71 2.12
N VAL A 282 2.06 13.83 2.16
CA VAL A 282 2.00 14.71 3.34
C VAL A 282 1.30 14.02 4.50
N ALA A 283 0.16 13.36 4.26
CA ALA A 283 -0.57 12.61 5.28
C ALA A 283 0.28 11.46 5.84
N ARG A 284 1.01 10.74 4.97
CA ARG A 284 1.95 9.67 5.33
C ARG A 284 3.10 10.17 6.20
N ARG A 285 3.72 11.30 5.84
CA ARG A 285 4.79 11.88 6.67
C ARG A 285 4.30 12.24 8.07
N ARG A 286 3.06 12.72 8.18
CA ARG A 286 2.42 12.99 9.47
C ARG A 286 2.11 11.73 10.26
N SER A 287 1.65 10.65 9.62
CA SER A 287 1.32 9.40 10.31
C SER A 287 2.58 8.77 10.90
N ARG A 288 3.72 8.82 10.21
CA ARG A 288 5.00 8.31 10.73
C ARG A 288 5.36 8.90 12.11
N ASN A 289 5.07 10.17 12.33
CA ASN A 289 5.36 10.85 13.60
C ASN A 289 4.41 10.45 14.75
N ARG A 290 3.38 9.64 14.49
CA ARG A 290 2.45 9.15 15.52
C ARG A 290 2.86 7.80 16.10
N TRP A 291 3.83 7.12 15.50
CA TRP A 291 4.37 5.91 16.09
C TRP A 291 4.91 6.20 17.49
N PRO A 292 4.59 5.36 18.50
CA PRO A 292 5.18 5.46 19.83
C PRO A 292 6.71 5.49 19.76
N GLN A 293 7.35 6.30 20.62
CA GLN A 293 8.81 6.47 20.65
C GLN A 293 9.55 5.13 20.76
N ILE A 294 8.99 4.19 21.55
CA ILE A 294 9.54 2.84 21.72
C ILE A 294 9.73 2.08 20.39
N VAL A 295 8.84 2.31 19.42
CA VAL A 295 8.92 1.72 18.07
C VAL A 295 9.87 2.55 17.21
N VAL A 296 9.72 3.88 17.20
CA VAL A 296 10.54 4.78 16.37
C VAL A 296 12.04 4.63 16.66
N GLU A 297 12.42 4.53 17.94
CA GLU A 297 13.81 4.31 18.34
C GLU A 297 14.37 3.00 17.78
N ARG A 298 13.58 1.91 17.79
CA ARG A 298 13.98 0.59 17.27
C ARG A 298 14.09 0.53 15.75
N LEU A 299 13.42 1.43 15.03
CA LEU A 299 13.53 1.54 13.58
C LEU A 299 14.81 2.26 13.14
N GLN A 300 15.46 3.02 14.04
CA GLN A 300 16.70 3.71 13.72
C GLN A 300 17.86 2.72 13.58
N PRO A 301 18.88 3.02 12.74
CA PRO A 301 20.06 2.16 12.57
C PRO A 301 20.90 2.01 13.85
N ASP A 302 20.90 3.03 14.71
CA ASP A 302 21.60 3.02 16.01
C ASP A 302 20.66 2.68 17.18
N GLY A 303 19.42 2.30 16.87
CA GLY A 303 18.38 1.98 17.83
C GLY A 303 18.64 0.69 18.61
N PRO A 304 17.95 0.48 19.74
CA PRO A 304 18.07 -0.72 20.56
C PRO A 304 17.61 -1.96 19.79
N THR A 305 18.32 -3.07 19.98
CA THR A 305 18.00 -4.38 19.36
C THR A 305 17.10 -5.26 20.23
N ALA A 306 16.79 -4.82 21.45
CA ALA A 306 15.91 -5.54 22.36
C ALA A 306 14.47 -5.58 21.81
N ARG A 307 13.92 -6.79 21.71
CA ARG A 307 12.55 -7.02 21.22
C ARG A 307 11.55 -6.52 22.25
N LEU A 308 10.36 -6.10 21.82
CA LEU A 308 9.28 -5.73 22.74
C LEU A 308 8.85 -6.91 23.61
N ILE A 309 8.87 -8.13 23.05
CA ILE A 309 8.62 -9.36 23.81
C ILE A 309 9.65 -9.60 24.94
N ASP A 310 10.92 -9.24 24.71
CA ASP A 310 11.97 -9.39 25.72
C ASP A 310 11.72 -8.43 26.88
N LEU A 311 11.29 -7.20 26.60
CA LEU A 311 10.89 -6.22 27.61
C LEU A 311 9.66 -6.65 28.41
N GLU A 312 8.70 -7.31 27.77
CA GLU A 312 7.53 -7.86 28.46
C GLU A 312 7.92 -9.00 29.40
N ARG A 313 8.84 -9.88 28.96
CA ARG A 313 9.39 -10.95 29.79
C ARG A 313 10.18 -10.41 30.98
N GLU A 314 10.98 -9.37 30.79
CA GLU A 314 11.68 -8.66 31.89
C GLU A 314 10.70 -8.06 32.91
N ARG A 315 9.51 -7.67 32.46
CA ARG A 315 8.42 -7.17 33.33
C ARG A 315 7.60 -8.28 33.99
N GLY A 316 7.92 -9.55 33.74
CA GLY A 316 7.27 -10.71 34.35
C GLY A 316 5.94 -11.10 33.69
N LEU A 317 5.67 -10.63 32.47
CA LEU A 317 4.53 -11.10 31.69
C LEU A 317 4.86 -12.46 31.05
N ASP A 318 3.89 -13.38 31.06
CA ASP A 318 4.02 -14.69 30.41
C ASP A 318 3.69 -14.53 28.91
N VAL A 319 4.71 -14.60 28.05
CA VAL A 319 4.61 -14.29 26.60
C VAL A 319 5.15 -15.41 25.72
#